data_AF-A0A959CR63-F1
#
_entry.id   AF-A0A959CR63-F1
#
_cell.length_a   1.000
_cell.length_b   1.000
_cell.length_c   1.000
_cell.angle_alpha   90.00
_cell.angle_beta   90.00
_cell.angle_gamma   90.00
#
_symmetry.space_group_name_H-M   'P 1'
#
loop_
_entity.id
_entity.type
_entity.pdbx_description
1 polymer ?
#
loop_
_entity_poly.entity_id
_entity_poly.type
_entity_poly.pdbx_seq_one_letter_code
_entity_poly.pdbx_strand_id
1 'polypeptide(L)'
;MAKKNPANGRGSGCGPRSITRNIMKDRKGNIWTRSEGANAGSWALSRHNEQLLPSKISNATRIKEEEGMLFGILEDKEGGIWFGTLNGECRYDGKSFNCFKD
;
A
#
# COMPACT_ATOMS: atom_id res chain seq x y z
N MET A 1 -47.27 -2.32 -15.67
CA MET A 1 -46.32 -2.42 -14.53
C MET A 1 -44.91 -2.26 -15.05
N ALA A 2 -44.31 -1.07 -14.90
CA ALA A 2 -42.93 -0.80 -15.30
C ALA A 2 -42.00 -1.03 -14.10
N LYS A 3 -41.01 -1.91 -14.24
CA LYS A 3 -40.03 -2.18 -13.19
C LYS A 3 -39.10 -0.97 -13.04
N LYS A 4 -39.09 -0.36 -11.84
CA LYS A 4 -38.12 0.67 -11.45
C LYS A 4 -36.72 0.04 -11.41
N ASN A 5 -35.78 0.75 -12.02
CA ASN A 5 -34.34 0.47 -12.00
C ASN A 5 -33.72 1.18 -10.78
N PRO A 6 -33.06 0.50 -9.82
CA PRO A 6 -32.41 1.20 -8.72
C PRO A 6 -30.91 1.36 -8.96
N ALA A 7 -30.51 2.63 -8.89
CA ALA A 7 -29.28 3.15 -8.31
C ALA A 7 -27.99 3.13 -9.15
N ASN A 8 -27.77 4.29 -9.80
CA ASN A 8 -26.47 4.96 -9.83
C ASN A 8 -25.91 5.11 -8.41
N GLY A 9 -25.18 4.11 -7.92
CA GLY A 9 -24.28 4.25 -6.78
C GLY A 9 -22.86 4.40 -7.32
N ARG A 10 -22.27 5.60 -7.25
CA ARG A 10 -20.80 5.73 -7.37
C ARG A 10 -20.20 4.98 -6.18
N GLY A 11 -19.86 3.72 -6.40
CA GLY A 11 -19.06 2.96 -5.46
C GLY A 11 -17.77 3.73 -5.23
N SER A 12 -17.58 4.25 -4.02
CA SER A 12 -16.28 4.68 -3.54
C SER A 12 -15.37 3.47 -3.68
N GLY A 13 -14.59 3.45 -4.77
CA GLY A 13 -13.72 2.34 -5.13
C GLY A 13 -12.78 2.02 -3.97
N CYS A 14 -13.13 0.99 -3.22
CA CYS A 14 -12.38 0.52 -2.07
C CYS A 14 -11.46 -0.60 -2.55
N GLY A 15 -10.38 -0.15 -3.18
CA GLY A 15 -9.28 -0.92 -3.70
C GLY A 15 -8.24 0.08 -4.25
N PRO A 16 -6.98 -0.31 -4.41
CA PRO A 16 -6.01 0.55 -5.07
C PRO A 16 -6.57 0.96 -6.44
N ARG A 17 -6.73 2.28 -6.66
CA ARG A 17 -7.29 2.84 -7.91
C ARG A 17 -6.36 2.69 -9.12
N SER A 18 -5.22 2.03 -8.93
CA SER A 18 -4.12 1.90 -9.88
C SER A 18 -3.40 0.57 -9.69
N ILE A 19 -2.60 0.17 -10.69
CA ILE A 19 -1.92 -1.12 -10.76
C ILE A 19 -1.05 -1.34 -9.52
N THR A 20 -1.41 -2.32 -8.72
CA THR A 20 -0.57 -2.80 -7.62
C THR A 20 0.43 -3.77 -8.21
N ARG A 21 1.63 -3.28 -8.54
CA ARG A 21 2.67 -4.10 -9.17
C ARG A 21 3.29 -5.11 -8.20
N ASN A 22 3.20 -4.88 -6.89
CA ASN A 22 3.75 -5.78 -5.87
C ASN A 22 2.87 -5.80 -4.60
N ILE A 23 2.62 -7.01 -4.09
CA ILE A 23 1.92 -7.32 -2.83
C ILE A 23 2.83 -8.26 -2.03
N MET A 24 3.03 -7.99 -0.75
CA MET A 24 3.84 -8.80 0.16
C MET A 24 3.12 -8.98 1.48
N LYS A 25 3.18 -10.17 2.07
CA LYS A 25 2.64 -10.45 3.41
C LYS A 25 3.79 -10.57 4.40
N ASP A 26 3.74 -9.81 5.49
CA ASP A 26 4.73 -9.92 6.56
C ASP A 26 4.40 -11.06 7.55
N ARG A 27 5.36 -11.42 8.40
CA ARG A 27 5.21 -12.48 9.41
C ARG A 27 4.16 -12.19 10.48
N LYS A 28 3.74 -10.93 10.63
CA LYS A 28 2.67 -10.49 11.53
C LYS A 28 1.29 -10.56 10.86
N GLY A 29 1.24 -10.95 9.59
CA GLY A 29 0.00 -11.05 8.81
C GLY A 29 -0.45 -9.74 8.18
N ASN A 30 0.37 -8.67 8.18
CA ASN A 30 0.02 -7.47 7.43
C ASN A 30 0.32 -7.66 5.95
N ILE A 31 -0.54 -7.09 5.11
CA ILE A 31 -0.34 -6.99 3.68
C ILE A 31 0.28 -5.63 3.36
N TRP A 32 1.40 -5.65 2.67
CA TRP A 32 2.11 -4.49 2.17
C TRP A 32 1.88 -4.38 0.68
N THR A 33 1.45 -3.20 0.24
CA THR A 33 1.18 -2.92 -1.17
C THR A 33 1.86 -1.63 -1.58
N ARG A 34 2.40 -1.61 -2.79
CA ARG A 34 2.74 -0.34 -3.44
C ARG A 34 1.61 0.07 -4.39
N SER A 35 1.16 1.31 -4.30
CA SER A 35 0.19 1.87 -5.23
C SER A 35 0.68 3.21 -5.77
N GLU A 36 0.03 3.69 -6.82
CA GLU A 36 0.16 5.09 -7.22
C GLU A 36 -0.21 6.00 -6.04
N GLY A 37 0.55 7.08 -5.90
CA GLY A 37 0.35 8.07 -4.86
C GLY A 37 -0.81 9.01 -5.17
N ALA A 38 -0.92 10.08 -4.39
CA ALA A 38 -1.93 11.11 -4.62
C ALA A 38 -1.57 12.02 -5.80
N ASN A 39 -0.27 12.12 -6.12
CA ASN A 39 0.26 12.97 -7.17
C ASN A 39 0.71 12.13 -8.36
N ALA A 40 0.61 12.71 -9.56
CA ALA A 40 1.11 12.06 -10.77
C ALA A 40 2.61 11.76 -10.63
N GLY A 41 2.99 10.50 -10.82
CA GLY A 41 4.39 10.06 -10.70
C GLY A 41 4.88 9.80 -9.28
N SER A 42 4.06 10.00 -8.24
CA SER A 42 4.39 9.54 -6.88
C SER A 42 3.92 8.11 -6.64
N TRP A 43 4.61 7.42 -5.74
CA TRP A 43 4.27 6.06 -5.32
C TRP A 43 4.14 6.00 -3.81
N ALA A 44 3.21 5.17 -3.34
CA ALA A 44 2.87 5.03 -1.94
C ALA A 44 3.05 3.61 -1.44
N LEU A 45 3.75 3.46 -0.32
CA LEU A 45 3.82 2.23 0.44
C LEU A 45 2.67 2.23 1.46
N SER A 46 1.78 1.25 1.36
CA SER A 46 0.64 1.10 2.26
C SER A 46 0.66 -0.25 2.95
N ARG A 47 0.25 -0.26 4.22
CA ARG A 47 0.10 -1.46 5.05
C ARG A 47 -1.37 -1.69 5.39
N HIS A 48 -1.83 -2.92 5.25
CA HIS A 48 -3.19 -3.38 5.56
C HIS A 48 -3.12 -4.53 6.57
N ASN A 49 -3.98 -4.53 7.59
CA ASN A 49 -4.05 -5.63 8.55
C ASN A 49 -5.07 -6.69 8.07
N GLU A 50 -4.65 -7.95 7.97
CA GLU A 50 -5.47 -9.08 7.51
C GLU A 50 -6.62 -9.43 8.49
N GLN A 51 -6.51 -9.10 9.78
CA GLN A 51 -7.49 -9.48 10.81
C GLN A 51 -8.86 -8.77 10.70
N LEU A 52 -9.05 -7.84 9.76
CA LEU A 52 -10.31 -7.11 9.54
C LEU A 52 -11.10 -7.60 8.32
N LEU A 53 -10.70 -8.72 7.71
CA LEU A 53 -11.20 -9.13 6.40
C LEU A 53 -12.59 -9.84 6.33
N PRO A 54 -13.44 -9.92 7.38
CA PRO A 54 -14.87 -10.15 7.15
C PRO A 54 -15.76 -8.90 7.33
N SER A 55 -15.25 -7.78 7.86
CA SER A 55 -16.09 -6.64 8.20
C SER A 55 -15.43 -5.29 7.92
N LYS A 56 -15.61 -4.85 6.66
CA LYS A 56 -15.76 -3.44 6.26
C LYS A 56 -14.59 -2.51 6.65
N ILE A 57 -13.85 -2.11 5.61
CA ILE A 57 -12.75 -1.13 5.57
C ILE A 57 -11.44 -1.67 6.16
N SER A 58 -10.63 -2.30 5.29
CA SER A 58 -9.19 -2.39 5.51
C SER A 58 -8.63 -0.96 5.57
N ASN A 59 -8.34 -0.46 6.76
CA ASN A 59 -7.69 0.83 6.95
C ASN A 59 -6.24 0.72 6.45
N ALA A 60 -6.06 0.96 5.16
CA ALA A 60 -4.76 1.09 4.54
C ALA A 60 -4.02 2.23 5.22
N THR A 61 -2.99 1.90 6.00
CA THR A 61 -2.12 2.92 6.60
C THR A 61 -1.08 3.28 5.54
N ARG A 62 -1.08 4.54 5.08
CA ARG A 62 -0.02 5.05 4.21
C ARG A 62 1.23 5.23 5.06
N ILE A 63 2.26 4.45 4.76
CA ILE A 63 3.51 4.40 5.51
C ILE A 63 4.47 5.44 4.94
N LYS A 64 4.56 5.52 3.61
CA LYS A 64 5.40 6.51 2.92
C LYS A 64 4.82 6.86 1.56
N GLU A 65 5.07 8.09 1.13
CA GLU A 65 4.86 8.55 -0.23
C GLU A 65 6.11 9.28 -0.70
N GLU A 66 6.57 8.97 -1.91
CA GLU A 66 7.74 9.58 -2.51
C GLU A 66 7.52 9.75 -4.01
N GLU A 67 8.14 10.76 -4.59
CA GLU A 67 8.20 10.93 -6.04
C GLU A 67 9.09 9.86 -6.66
N GLY A 68 8.66 9.32 -7.80
CA GLY A 68 9.40 8.27 -8.48
C GLY A 68 9.00 6.86 -8.06
N MET A 69 9.62 5.85 -8.67
CA MET A 69 9.18 4.47 -8.56
C MET A 69 9.67 3.81 -7.27
N LEU A 70 8.80 2.99 -6.67
CA LEU A 70 9.16 2.01 -5.63
C LEU A 70 9.29 0.64 -6.30
N PHE A 71 10.38 -0.11 -6.11
CA PHE A 71 10.69 -1.29 -6.94
C PHE A 71 10.37 -2.65 -6.31
N GLY A 72 10.45 -2.79 -4.99
CA GLY A 72 10.17 -4.05 -4.28
C GLY A 72 9.91 -3.82 -2.79
N ILE A 73 9.41 -4.85 -2.12
CA ILE A 73 9.16 -4.83 -0.67
C ILE A 73 9.63 -6.16 -0.07
N LEU A 74 10.40 -6.13 1.02
CA LEU A 74 10.97 -7.29 1.69
C LEU A 74 10.90 -7.10 3.22
N GLU A 75 10.60 -8.15 3.98
CA GLU A 75 10.76 -8.15 5.43
C GLU A 75 12.08 -8.81 5.82
N ASP A 76 12.92 -8.14 6.61
CA ASP A 76 14.15 -8.72 7.16
C ASP A 76 13.86 -9.63 8.37
N LYS A 77 14.89 -10.22 8.98
CA LYS A 77 14.73 -11.14 10.12
C LYS A 77 14.23 -10.47 11.41
N GLU A 78 14.45 -9.17 11.56
CA GLU A 78 14.04 -8.38 12.73
C GLU A 78 12.61 -7.83 12.57
N GLY A 79 12.04 -7.95 11.37
CA GLY A 79 10.70 -7.45 11.05
C GLY A 79 10.71 -6.03 10.47
N GLY A 80 11.89 -5.54 10.08
CA GLY A 80 12.03 -4.31 9.32
C GLY A 80 11.62 -4.52 7.87
N ILE A 81 10.94 -3.53 7.30
CA ILE A 81 10.46 -3.56 5.92
C ILE A 81 11.39 -2.76 5.04
N TRP A 82 12.06 -3.46 4.13
CA TRP A 82 12.93 -2.91 3.11
C TRP A 82 12.14 -2.64 1.83
N PHE A 83 12.44 -1.52 1.19
CA PHE A 83 11.93 -1.19 -0.13
C PHE A 83 12.93 -0.32 -0.89
N GLY A 84 13.07 -0.58 -2.19
CA GLY A 84 13.88 0.23 -3.08
C GLY A 84 13.06 1.38 -3.68
N THR A 85 13.65 2.57 -3.73
CA THR A 85 13.16 3.73 -4.48
C THR A 85 14.12 4.06 -5.63
N LEU A 86 13.81 5.08 -6.43
CA LEU A 86 14.77 5.60 -7.41
C LEU A 86 16.01 6.24 -6.76
N ASN A 87 15.93 6.60 -5.48
CA ASN A 87 16.96 7.33 -4.76
C ASN A 87 17.79 6.43 -3.81
N GLY A 88 17.70 5.11 -3.98
CA GLY A 88 18.35 4.11 -3.12
C GLY A 88 17.36 3.24 -2.36
N GLU A 89 17.81 2.60 -1.29
CA GLU A 89 16.99 1.72 -0.46
C GLU A 89 16.62 2.35 0.88
N CYS A 90 15.44 2.00 1.36
CA CYS A 90 14.94 2.43 2.67
C CYS A 90 14.48 1.22 3.48
N ARG A 91 14.78 1.27 4.77
CA ARG A 91 14.28 0.33 5.79
C ARG A 91 13.33 1.04 6.74
N TYR A 92 12.16 0.47 6.96
CA TYR A 92 11.18 0.90 7.95
C TYR A 92 11.12 -0.09 9.12
N ASP A 93 11.42 0.35 10.33
CA ASP A 93 11.42 -0.50 11.53
C ASP A 93 10.05 -0.61 12.24
N GLY A 94 9.01 0.02 11.67
CA GLY A 94 7.70 0.15 12.30
C GLY A 94 7.44 1.51 12.95
N LYS A 95 8.47 2.36 13.08
CA LYS A 95 8.41 3.70 13.67
C LYS A 95 9.15 4.74 12.82
N SER A 96 10.31 4.39 12.28
CA SER A 96 11.24 5.29 11.61
C SER A 96 11.77 4.70 10.30
N PHE A 97 12.23 5.58 9.41
CA PHE A 97 12.87 5.21 8.15
C PHE A 97 14.37 5.47 8.22
N ASN A 98 15.15 4.47 7.81
CA ASN A 98 16.58 4.60 7.54
C ASN A 98 16.80 4.38 6.05
N CYS A 99 17.15 5.43 5.33
CA CYS A 99 17.38 5.39 3.89
C CYS A 99 18.86 5.56 3.56
N PHE A 100 19.33 4.70 2.68
CA PHE A 100 20.70 4.65 2.16
C PHE A 100 20.63 5.22 0.75
N LYS A 101 21.40 6.29 0.52
CA LYS A 101 21.45 7.02 -0.74
C LYS A 101 22.90 7.07 -1.19
N ASP A 102 23.10 6.96 -2.50
CA ASP A 102 24.38 7.23 -3.16
C ASP A 102 24.47 8.69 -3.62
#